data_AF-B4VKK2-F1
#
_entry.id   AF-B4VKK2-F1
#
_cell.length_a   1.000
_cell.length_b   1.000
_cell.length_c   1.000
_cell.angle_alpha   90.00
_cell.angle_beta   90.00
_cell.angle_gamma   90.00
#
_symmetry.space_group_name_H-M   'P 1'
#
loop_
_entity.id
_entity.type
_entity.pdbx_description
1 polymer ?
#
loop_
_entity_poly.entity_id
_entity_poly.type
_entity_poly.pdbx_seq_one_letter_code
_entity_poly.pdbx_strand_id
1 'polypeptide(L)' 'MSLVTVGLAIKDGVANAKRMHQIPCSHCQFFTNDYRLKCTIHPSVANSEQAINCRDYCAANQSITLN' A
#
# COMPACT_ATOMS: atom_id res chain seq x y z
N MET A 1 -1.52 -27.07 -23.28
CA MET A 1 -1.34 -25.78 -22.58
C MET A 1 -2.52 -25.62 -21.62
N SER A 2 -2.40 -26.17 -20.41
CA SER A 2 -3.56 -26.54 -19.57
C SER A 2 -4.23 -25.34 -18.91
N LEU A 3 -5.56 -25.27 -18.97
CA LEU A 3 -6.44 -24.28 -18.32
C LEU A 3 -6.13 -24.04 -16.82
N VAL A 4 -5.49 -25.01 -16.15
CA VAL A 4 -5.03 -24.93 -14.77
C VAL A 4 -4.02 -23.79 -14.55
N THR A 5 -3.11 -23.52 -15.51
CA THR A 5 -2.10 -22.46 -15.34
C THR A 5 -2.72 -21.07 -15.33
N VAL A 6 -3.77 -20.86 -16.13
CA VAL A 6 -4.55 -19.60 -16.14
C VAL A 6 -5.27 -19.42 -14.81
N GLY A 7 -5.90 -20.48 -14.30
CA GLY A 7 -6.59 -20.43 -13.00
C GLY A 7 -5.64 -20.11 -11.83
N LEU A 8 -4.43 -20.67 -11.82
CA LEU A 8 -3.41 -20.35 -10.81
C LEU A 8 -2.96 -18.89 -10.90
N ALA A 9 -2.66 -18.39 -12.10
CA ALA A 9 -2.25 -16.99 -12.30
C ALA A 9 -3.31 -15.98 -11.82
N ILE A 10 -4.60 -16.27 -12.02
CA ILE A 10 -5.70 -15.43 -11.51
C ILE A 10 -5.69 -15.40 -9.97
N LYS A 11 -5.57 -16.58 -9.34
CA LYS A 11 -5.52 -16.67 -7.87
C LYS A 11 -4.34 -15.89 -7.30
N ASP A 12 -3.17 -15.99 -7.94
CA ASP A 12 -1.98 -15.27 -7.53
C ASP A 12 -2.14 -13.75 -7.70
N GLY A 13 -2.75 -13.31 -8.81
CA GLY A 13 -3.07 -11.90 -9.04
C GLY A 13 -4.01 -11.33 -7.97
N VAL A 14 -5.06 -12.06 -7.60
CA VAL A 14 -5.99 -11.65 -6.53
C VAL A 14 -5.28 -11.60 -5.18
N ALA A 15 -4.45 -12.58 -4.86
CA ALA A 15 -3.68 -12.60 -3.62
C ALA A 15 -2.70 -11.42 -3.53
N ASN A 16 -2.01 -11.11 -4.64
CA ASN A 16 -1.09 -9.98 -4.73
C ASN A 16 -1.83 -8.65 -4.56
N ALA A 17 -2.94 -8.45 -5.28
CA ALA A 17 -3.76 -7.25 -5.13
C ALA A 17 -4.24 -7.08 -3.68
N LYS A 18 -4.71 -8.16 -3.03
CA LYS A 18 -5.11 -8.13 -1.63
C LYS A 18 -3.97 -7.69 -0.71
N ARG A 19 -2.74 -8.15 -0.98
CA ARG A 19 -1.54 -7.77 -0.22
C ARG A 19 -1.14 -6.31 -0.43
N MET A 20 -1.22 -5.80 -1.66
CA MET A 20 -0.97 -4.38 -1.95
C MET A 20 -1.97 -3.45 -1.25
N HIS A 21 -3.24 -3.84 -1.14
CA HIS A 21 -4.25 -3.07 -0.40
C HIS A 21 -3.99 -3.00 1.11
N GLN A 22 -3.12 -3.85 1.66
CA GLN A 22 -2.70 -3.76 3.07
C GLN A 22 -1.70 -2.64 3.32
N ILE A 23 -1.12 -2.05 2.27
CA ILE A 23 -0.13 -0.97 2.39
C ILE A 23 -0.87 0.34 2.68
N PRO A 24 -0.65 0.99 3.83
CA PRO A 24 -1.43 2.15 4.24
C PRO A 24 -0.88 3.49 3.70
N CYS A 25 0.14 3.46 2.84
CA CYS A 25 0.87 4.66 2.40
C CYS A 25 -0.02 5.72 1.74
N SER A 26 -1.00 5.34 0.92
CA SER A 26 -1.91 6.29 0.24
C SER A 26 -2.75 7.13 1.20
N HIS A 27 -2.91 6.67 2.44
CA HIS A 27 -3.67 7.35 3.48
C HIS A 27 -2.77 7.98 4.55
N CYS A 28 -1.45 7.89 4.40
CA CYS A 28 -0.49 8.40 5.37
C CYS A 28 -0.28 9.92 5.22
N GLN A 29 -0.22 10.66 6.32
CA GLN A 29 0.04 12.11 6.39
C GLN A 29 1.39 12.49 5.79
N PHE A 30 2.36 11.58 5.85
CA PHE A 30 3.72 11.79 5.31
C PHE A 30 3.86 11.40 3.83
N PHE A 31 2.79 10.91 3.21
CA PHE A 31 2.78 10.55 1.80
C PHE A 31 2.56 11.80 0.94
N THR A 32 3.46 12.02 -0.01
CA THR A 32 3.47 13.23 -0.85
C THR A 32 2.91 12.99 -2.24
N ASN A 33 2.68 11.72 -2.61
CA ASN A 33 2.33 11.28 -3.96
C ASN A 33 3.33 11.71 -5.06
N ASP A 34 4.56 12.09 -4.70
CA ASP A 34 5.62 12.43 -5.65
C ASP A 34 6.40 11.17 -6.08
N TYR A 35 6.71 11.06 -7.37
CA TYR A 35 7.45 9.91 -7.91
C TYR A 35 8.87 9.78 -7.34
N ARG A 36 9.53 10.91 -7.11
CA ARG A 36 10.91 11.00 -6.61
C ARG A 36 10.96 10.85 -5.09
N LEU A 37 9.94 11.36 -4.38
CA LEU A 37 9.91 11.37 -2.92
C LEU A 37 8.54 10.95 -2.38
N LYS A 38 8.18 9.69 -2.57
CA LYS A 38 6.87 9.11 -2.19
C LYS A 38 6.47 9.37 -0.72
N CYS A 39 7.41 9.25 0.21
CA CYS A 39 7.21 9.47 1.65
C CYS A 39 8.37 10.29 2.21
N THR A 40 8.08 11.22 3.12
CA THR A 40 9.10 12.11 3.71
C THR A 40 9.95 11.44 4.79
N ILE A 41 9.40 10.48 5.52
CA ILE A 41 10.11 9.75 6.59
C ILE A 41 10.84 8.53 6.02
N HIS A 42 10.16 7.79 5.14
CA HIS A 42 10.61 6.49 4.64
C HIS A 42 10.52 6.39 3.11
N PRO A 43 11.32 7.18 2.36
CA PRO A 43 11.20 7.26 0.89
C PRO A 43 11.53 5.95 0.17
N SER A 44 12.43 5.13 0.72
CA SER A 44 12.90 3.89 0.09
C SER A 44 11.90 2.73 0.18
N VAL A 45 11.05 2.70 1.21
CA VAL A 45 10.12 1.59 1.48
C VAL A 45 8.65 1.95 1.20
N ALA A 46 8.35 3.21 0.86
CA ALA A 46 7.01 3.66 0.53
C ALA A 46 6.40 2.87 -0.65
N ASN A 47 5.11 2.54 -0.54
CA ASN A 47 4.35 1.74 -1.53
C ASN A 47 4.95 0.35 -1.79
N SER A 48 5.63 -0.22 -0.80
CA SER A 48 6.14 -1.60 -0.83
C SER A 48 5.50 -2.45 0.26
N GLU A 49 5.65 -3.77 0.19
CA GLU A 49 5.15 -4.70 1.21
C GLU A 49 5.77 -4.44 2.60
N GLN A 50 6.98 -3.85 2.65
CA GLN A 50 7.63 -3.50 3.91
C GLN A 50 6.85 -2.41 4.67
N ALA A 51 6.04 -1.61 3.97
CA ALA A 51 5.23 -0.56 4.56
C ALA A 51 3.89 -1.04 5.11
N ILE A 52 3.50 -2.32 4.94
CA ILE A 52 2.25 -2.88 5.49
C ILE A 52 2.13 -2.62 7.00
N ASN A 53 3.26 -2.74 7.72
CA ASN A 53 3.34 -2.47 9.17
C ASN A 53 4.11 -1.18 9.47
N CYS A 54 3.95 -0.14 8.64
CA CYS A 54 4.62 1.14 8.83
C CYS A 54 4.34 1.70 10.24
N ARG A 55 5.40 1.87 11.04
CA ARG A 55 5.29 2.35 12.43
C ARG A 55 4.93 3.83 12.52
N ASP A 56 5.27 4.58 11.48
CA ASP A 56 5.03 6.02 11.36
C ASP A 56 3.75 6.33 10.59
N TYR A 57 2.86 5.35 10.41
CA TYR A 57 1.59 5.58 9.76
C TYR A 57 0.70 6.50 10.61
N CYS A 58 0.47 7.71 10.10
CA CYS A 58 -0.51 8.64 10.62
C CYS A 58 -1.56 8.88 9.54
N ALA A 59 -2.84 8.65 9.82
CA ALA A 59 -3.88 8.84 8.81
C ALA A 59 -4.03 10.34 8.46
N ALA A 60 -4.04 10.67 7.17
CA ALA A 60 -4.17 12.04 6.68
C ALA A 60 -5.56 12.67 6.91
N ASN A 61 -6.57 11.90 7.36
CA ASN A 61 -7.96 12.34 7.48
C ASN A 61 -8.56 12.33 8.91
N GLN A 62 -7.78 12.62 9.96
CA GLN A 62 -8.35 12.84 11.30
C GLN A 62 -8.86 14.27 11.59
N SER A 63 -9.06 15.09 10.56
CA SER A 63 -9.81 16.34 10.68
C SER A 63 -11.22 16.12 10.13
N ILE A 64 -12.27 16.41 10.92
CA ILE A 64 -13.73 16.29 10.63
C ILE A 64 -14.47 15.11 11.33
N THR A 65 -13.93 14.54 12.42
CA THR A 65 -14.83 14.04 13.50
C THR A 65 -14.16 14.18 14.86
N LEU A 66 -13.87 15.43 15.22
CA LEU A 66 -13.93 15.82 16.63
C LEU A 66 -15.34 16.37 16.84
N ASN A 67 -16.24 15.55 17.39
CA ASN A 67 -17.42 16.01 18.10
C ASN A 67 -17.57 15.21 19.39
#